data_AF-A0A257ASK9-F1
#
_entry.id   AF-A0A257ASK9-F1
#
_cell.length_a   1.000
_cell.length_b   1.000
_cell.length_c   1.000
_cell.angle_alpha   90.00
_cell.angle_beta   90.00
_cell.angle_gamma   90.00
#
_symmetry.space_group_name_H-M   'P 1'
#
loop_
_entity.id
_entity.type
_entity.pdbx_description
1 polymer ?
#
loop_
_entity_poly.entity_id
_entity_poly.type
_entity_poly.pdbx_seq_one_letter_code
_entity_poly.pdbx_strand_id
1 'polypeptide(L)'
;MAKKILSQTPLSIPEVKRLMEEREGELNSMQLRVLNYVRKYSKLSSEAAEKLIKELMEKFELTREEAVQIADICPTHIEELRAILSGYKRLVSFLLFSEEKMRAILDLVKKYLEMGEEG
;
A
#
# COMPACT_ATOMS: atom_id res chain seq x y z
N MET A 1 -31.78 6.55 13.43
CA MET A 1 -31.24 5.18 13.31
C MET A 1 -29.77 5.26 12.95
N ALA A 2 -28.89 4.52 13.61
CA ALA A 2 -27.46 4.53 13.30
C ALA A 2 -27.21 3.79 11.98
N LYS A 3 -26.37 4.36 11.10
CA LYS A 3 -25.95 3.69 9.85
C LYS A 3 -25.07 2.49 10.21
N LYS A 4 -25.31 1.33 9.59
CA LYS A 4 -24.48 0.12 9.73
C LYS A 4 -23.47 0.04 8.59
N ILE A 5 -22.22 -0.29 8.89
CA ILE A 5 -21.19 -0.58 7.88
C ILE A 5 -21.47 -1.97 7.29
N LEU A 6 -21.63 -2.03 5.96
CA LEU A 6 -21.87 -3.28 5.22
C LEU A 6 -20.54 -3.92 4.76
N SER A 7 -19.58 -3.10 4.34
CA SER A 7 -18.25 -3.51 3.91
C SER A 7 -17.25 -2.37 4.12
N GLN A 8 -15.98 -2.72 4.23
CA GLN A 8 -14.87 -1.79 4.29
C GLN A 8 -13.68 -2.37 3.51
N THR A 9 -13.02 -1.54 2.73
CA THR A 9 -11.86 -1.93 1.93
C THR A 9 -10.75 -0.91 2.17
N PRO A 10 -9.57 -1.34 2.66
CA PRO A 10 -8.40 -0.47 2.74
C PRO A 10 -7.99 0.05 1.35
N LEU A 11 -7.62 1.33 1.29
CA LEU A 11 -7.11 2.01 0.11
C LEU A 11 -5.66 2.42 0.32
N SER A 12 -4.86 2.32 -0.73
CA SER A 12 -3.47 2.77 -0.76
C SER A 12 -3.35 4.27 -1.02
N ILE A 13 -2.22 4.86 -0.63
CA ILE A 13 -1.88 6.27 -0.89
C ILE A 13 -2.02 6.63 -2.38
N PRO A 14 -1.53 5.81 -3.35
CA PRO A 14 -1.73 6.08 -4.77
C PRO A 14 -3.20 6.09 -5.21
N GLU A 15 -4.04 5.20 -4.68
CA GLU A 15 -5.48 5.21 -4.95
C GLU A 15 -6.15 6.45 -4.38
N VAL A 16 -5.81 6.82 -3.14
CA VAL A 16 -6.34 8.03 -2.48
C VAL A 16 -5.91 9.27 -3.25
N LYS A 17 -4.65 9.35 -3.71
CA LYS A 17 -4.16 10.45 -4.55
C LYS A 17 -5.05 10.63 -5.78
N ARG A 18 -5.25 9.57 -6.57
CA ARG A 18 -6.09 9.62 -7.78
C ARG A 18 -7.51 10.12 -7.46
N LEU A 19 -8.15 9.54 -6.45
CA LEU A 19 -9.53 9.88 -6.06
C LEU A 19 -9.67 11.33 -5.57
N MET A 20 -8.65 11.87 -4.91
CA MET A 20 -8.67 13.25 -4.41
C MET A 20 -8.31 14.28 -5.50
N GLU A 21 -7.41 13.93 -6.43
CA GLU A 21 -7.06 14.80 -7.57
C GLU A 21 -8.25 15.02 -8.51
N GLU A 22 -9.08 13.99 -8.72
CA GLU A 22 -10.33 14.09 -9.49
C GLU A 22 -11.32 15.12 -8.91
N ARG A 23 -11.18 15.51 -7.64
CA ARG A 23 -12.11 16.38 -6.91
C ARG A 23 -11.45 17.62 -6.30
N GLU A 24 -10.24 17.97 -6.71
CA GLU A 24 -9.41 18.98 -6.05
C GLU A 24 -10.15 20.33 -5.83
N GLY A 25 -10.97 20.76 -6.80
CA GLY A 25 -11.75 21.99 -6.72
C GLY A 25 -12.89 22.00 -5.69
N GLU A 26 -13.26 20.83 -5.15
CA GLU A 26 -14.35 20.66 -4.18
C GLU A 26 -13.84 20.37 -2.75
N LEU A 27 -12.51 20.24 -2.57
CA LEU A 27 -11.92 19.83 -1.30
C LEU A 27 -11.89 20.97 -0.29
N ASN A 28 -12.20 20.65 0.97
CA ASN A 28 -12.04 21.59 2.07
C ASN A 28 -10.58 21.68 2.56
N SER A 29 -10.28 22.61 3.47
CA SER A 29 -8.92 22.87 3.96
C SER A 29 -8.24 21.70 4.69
N MET A 30 -9.01 20.77 5.26
CA MET A 30 -8.46 19.53 5.85
C MET A 30 -8.15 18.52 4.76
N GLN A 31 -9.05 18.35 3.79
CA GLN A 31 -8.85 17.44 2.67
C GLN A 31 -7.71 17.90 1.76
N LEU A 32 -7.53 19.20 1.53
CA LEU A 32 -6.36 19.72 0.79
C LEU A 32 -5.03 19.38 1.47
N ARG A 33 -4.98 19.35 2.81
CA ARG A 33 -3.80 18.88 3.54
C ARG A 33 -3.53 17.39 3.30
N VAL A 34 -4.58 16.58 3.25
CA VAL A 34 -4.47 15.17 2.89
C VAL A 34 -4.02 15.01 1.44
N LEU A 35 -4.56 15.78 0.49
CA LEU A 35 -4.14 15.78 -0.91
C LEU A 35 -2.64 16.09 -1.04
N ASN A 36 -2.16 17.11 -0.34
CA ASN A 36 -0.73 17.45 -0.33
C ASN A 36 0.13 16.32 0.26
N TYR A 37 -0.34 15.65 1.30
CA TYR A 37 0.35 14.48 1.86
C TYR A 37 0.42 13.34 0.84
N VAL A 38 -0.71 12.93 0.26
CA VAL A 38 -0.73 11.79 -0.67
C VAL A 38 0.03 12.11 -1.97
N ARG A 39 0.05 13.35 -2.43
CA ARG A 39 0.92 13.79 -3.54
C ARG A 39 2.39 13.61 -3.24
N LYS A 40 2.81 13.96 -2.02
CA LYS A 40 4.21 13.89 -1.60
C LYS A 40 4.69 12.44 -1.40
N TYR A 41 3.83 11.56 -0.90
CA TYR A 41 4.20 10.21 -0.48
C TYR A 41 3.72 9.09 -1.43
N SER A 42 2.99 9.42 -2.50
CA SER A 42 2.64 8.44 -3.55
C SER A 42 3.88 8.08 -4.36
N LYS A 43 4.42 6.89 -4.13
CA LYS A 43 5.60 6.35 -4.84
C LYS A 43 5.27 5.63 -6.14
N LEU A 44 4.01 5.20 -6.28
CA LEU A 44 3.52 4.44 -7.43
C LEU A 44 2.34 5.17 -8.09
N SER A 45 1.99 4.77 -9.31
CA SER A 45 0.70 5.10 -9.90
C SER A 45 -0.41 4.29 -9.24
N SER A 46 -1.66 4.79 -9.30
CA SER A 46 -2.82 4.06 -8.75
C SER A 46 -2.99 2.67 -9.37
N GLU A 47 -2.65 2.51 -10.65
CA GLU A 47 -2.76 1.23 -11.36
C GLU A 47 -1.64 0.26 -10.95
N ALA A 48 -0.41 0.74 -10.83
CA ALA A 48 0.72 -0.05 -10.38
C ALA A 48 0.50 -0.53 -8.94
N ALA A 49 0.02 0.35 -8.06
CA ALA A 49 -0.29 0.01 -6.67
C ALA A 49 -1.35 -1.08 -6.56
N GLU A 50 -2.48 -0.96 -7.27
CA GLU A 50 -3.56 -1.96 -7.21
C GLU A 50 -3.12 -3.32 -7.77
N LYS A 51 -2.27 -3.35 -8.82
CA LYS A 51 -1.69 -4.60 -9.34
C LYS A 51 -0.71 -5.22 -8.33
N LEU A 52 0.18 -4.41 -7.74
CA LEU A 52 1.10 -4.87 -6.71
C LEU A 52 0.35 -5.45 -5.50
N ILE A 53 -0.70 -4.78 -5.02
CA ILE A 53 -1.53 -5.25 -3.90
C ILE A 53 -2.14 -6.62 -4.21
N LYS A 54 -2.71 -6.79 -5.41
CA LYS A 54 -3.28 -8.08 -5.83
C LYS A 54 -2.23 -9.19 -5.87
N GLU A 55 -1.08 -8.94 -6.48
CA GLU A 55 0.00 -9.93 -6.52
C GLU A 55 0.54 -10.27 -5.13
N LEU A 56 0.63 -9.30 -4.23
CA LEU A 56 1.06 -9.51 -2.84
C LEU A 56 0.08 -10.41 -2.08
N MET A 57 -1.22 -10.19 -2.27
CA MET A 57 -2.27 -11.01 -1.66
C MET A 57 -2.29 -12.43 -2.23
N GLU A 58 -2.20 -12.59 -3.55
CA GLU A 58 -2.30 -13.89 -4.23
C GLU A 58 -1.06 -14.76 -4.04
N LYS A 59 0.15 -14.19 -4.19
CA LYS A 59 1.41 -14.97 -4.18
C LYS A 59 1.95 -15.21 -2.78
N PHE A 60 1.72 -14.27 -1.86
CA PHE A 60 2.32 -14.32 -0.52
C PHE A 60 1.31 -14.49 0.61
N GLU A 61 0.02 -14.60 0.27
CA GLU A 61 -1.10 -14.81 1.19
C GLU A 61 -1.24 -13.68 2.23
N LEU A 62 -0.81 -12.47 1.84
CA LEU A 62 -0.93 -11.28 2.65
C LEU A 62 -2.38 -10.81 2.69
N THR A 63 -2.80 -10.26 3.83
CA THR A 63 -4.07 -9.54 3.89
C THR A 63 -4.00 -8.27 3.05
N ARG A 64 -5.16 -7.74 2.63
CA ARG A 64 -5.20 -6.45 1.93
C ARG A 64 -4.57 -5.33 2.77
N GLU A 65 -4.76 -5.34 4.10
CA GLU A 65 -4.14 -4.36 4.99
C GLU A 65 -2.60 -4.41 4.92
N GLU A 66 -2.00 -5.60 5.01
CA GLU A 66 -0.55 -5.79 4.89
C GLU A 66 -0.05 -5.41 3.49
N ALA A 67 -0.73 -5.85 2.43
CA ALA A 67 -0.35 -5.56 1.05
C ALA A 67 -0.42 -4.06 0.73
N VAL A 68 -1.45 -3.35 1.23
CA VAL A 68 -1.57 -1.89 1.11
C VAL A 68 -0.40 -1.18 1.80
N GLN A 69 -0.03 -1.58 3.01
CA GLN A 69 1.11 -0.96 3.70
C GLN A 69 2.44 -1.18 2.96
N ILE A 70 2.64 -2.37 2.38
CA ILE A 70 3.83 -2.64 1.56
C ILE A 70 3.82 -1.76 0.30
N ALA A 71 2.67 -1.60 -0.37
CA ALA A 71 2.56 -0.76 -1.56
C ALA A 71 2.74 0.74 -1.23
N ASP A 72 2.30 1.20 -0.07
CA ASP A 72 2.47 2.59 0.38
C ASP A 72 3.92 2.90 0.77
N ILE A 73 4.56 1.99 1.49
CA ILE A 73 5.90 2.20 2.03
C ILE A 73 6.97 1.83 1.01
N CYS A 74 6.72 0.86 0.14
CA CYS A 74 7.69 0.31 -0.82
C CYS A 74 9.03 -0.02 -0.15
N PRO A 75 9.09 -1.03 0.73
CA PRO A 75 10.31 -1.36 1.48
C PRO A 75 11.44 -1.80 0.55
N THR A 76 12.67 -1.42 0.91
CA THR A 76 13.88 -1.79 0.15
C THR A 76 14.74 -2.83 0.89
N HIS A 77 14.58 -2.90 2.20
CA HIS A 77 15.35 -3.79 3.07
C HIS A 77 14.43 -4.75 3.82
N ILE A 78 14.96 -5.93 4.15
CA ILE A 78 14.21 -6.98 4.87
C ILE A 78 13.72 -6.46 6.22
N GLU A 79 14.52 -5.65 6.92
CA GLU A 79 14.15 -5.10 8.23
C GLU A 79 12.98 -4.12 8.15
N GLU A 80 12.85 -3.34 7.07
CA GLU A 80 11.68 -2.50 6.83
C GLU A 80 10.44 -3.37 6.62
N LEU A 81 10.55 -4.41 5.79
CA LEU A 81 9.46 -5.35 5.55
C LEU A 81 9.05 -6.08 6.85
N ARG A 82 10.02 -6.46 7.70
CA ARG A 82 9.74 -7.02 9.03
C ARG A 82 8.98 -6.01 9.88
N ALA A 83 9.39 -4.75 9.91
CA ALA A 83 8.72 -3.71 10.70
C ALA A 83 7.26 -3.50 10.25
N ILE A 84 7.01 -3.49 8.93
CA ILE A 84 5.66 -3.38 8.35
C ILE A 84 4.79 -4.58 8.76
N LEU A 85 5.32 -5.79 8.60
CA LEU A 85 4.61 -7.03 8.90
C LEU A 85 4.51 -7.34 10.41
N SER A 86 5.25 -6.63 11.25
CA SER A 86 5.21 -6.78 12.72
C SER A 86 4.00 -6.10 13.37
N GLY A 87 3.04 -5.61 12.59
CA GLY A 87 1.84 -4.95 13.09
C GLY A 87 1.10 -5.75 14.18
N TYR A 88 0.52 -5.02 15.13
CA TYR A 88 -0.05 -5.50 16.41
C TYR A 88 -1.07 -6.65 16.35
N LYS A 89 -1.61 -7.02 15.17
CA LYS A 89 -2.63 -8.08 15.03
C LYS A 89 -2.08 -9.43 14.60
N ARG A 90 -0.90 -9.48 13.96
CA ARG A 90 -0.28 -10.71 13.47
C ARG A 90 1.24 -10.65 13.65
N LEU A 91 1.70 -10.91 14.88
CA LEU A 91 3.12 -11.22 15.15
C LEU A 91 3.64 -12.39 14.28
N VAL A 92 2.73 -13.17 13.69
CA VAL A 92 2.99 -14.43 13.02
C VAL A 92 3.51 -14.26 11.58
N SER A 93 3.11 -13.20 10.85
CA SER A 93 3.43 -13.08 9.41
C SER A 93 4.94 -13.00 9.14
N PHE A 94 5.67 -12.14 9.87
CA PHE A 94 7.13 -12.04 9.73
C PHE A 94 7.87 -13.27 10.30
N LEU A 95 7.35 -13.88 11.38
CA LEU A 95 7.96 -15.05 12.03
C LEU A 95 7.85 -16.32 11.17
N LEU A 96 6.82 -16.42 10.33
CA LEU A 96 6.58 -17.56 9.45
C LEU A 96 7.28 -17.45 8.09
N PHE A 97 7.69 -16.25 7.69
CA PHE A 97 8.29 -16.07 6.38
C PHE A 97 9.77 -16.44 6.41
N SER A 98 10.16 -17.33 5.50
CA SER A 98 11.56 -17.58 5.21
C SER A 98 12.20 -16.31 4.63
N GLU A 99 13.52 -16.18 4.78
CA GLU A 99 14.26 -15.06 4.21
C GLU A 99 14.09 -14.99 2.68
N GLU A 100 14.01 -16.14 2.01
CA GLU A 100 13.74 -16.23 0.58
C GLU A 100 12.38 -15.62 0.21
N LYS A 101 11.32 -15.91 0.98
CA LYS A 101 9.99 -15.33 0.75
C LYS A 101 10.00 -13.81 0.95
N MET A 102 10.73 -13.32 1.96
CA MET A 102 10.90 -11.88 2.21
C MET A 102 11.63 -11.20 1.06
N ARG A 103 12.70 -11.82 0.54
CA ARG A 103 13.44 -11.32 -0.63
C ARG A 103 12.56 -11.26 -1.88
N ALA A 104 11.78 -12.30 -2.14
CA ALA A 104 10.85 -12.32 -3.26
C ALA A 104 9.78 -11.21 -3.19
N ILE A 105 9.32 -10.83 -1.99
CA ILE A 105 8.43 -9.66 -1.80
C ILE A 105 9.15 -8.37 -2.19
N LEU A 106 10.39 -8.17 -1.71
CA LEU A 106 11.18 -6.97 -2.03
C LEU A 106 11.48 -6.87 -3.53
N ASP A 107 11.81 -7.99 -4.19
CA ASP A 107 12.04 -8.03 -5.63
C ASP A 107 10.79 -7.67 -6.43
N LEU A 108 9.61 -8.11 -5.96
CA LEU A 108 8.34 -7.73 -6.56
C LEU A 108 8.08 -6.23 -6.41
N VAL A 109 8.25 -5.68 -5.21
CA VAL A 109 8.10 -4.24 -4.96
C VAL A 109 9.04 -3.43 -5.84
N LYS A 110 10.31 -3.84 -5.93
CA LYS A 110 11.33 -3.18 -6.77
C LYS A 110 10.93 -3.16 -8.24
N LYS A 111 10.45 -4.28 -8.78
CA LYS A 111 9.95 -4.35 -10.17
C LYS A 111 8.84 -3.32 -10.42
N TYR A 112 7.91 -3.15 -9.49
CA TYR A 112 6.82 -2.19 -9.63
C TYR A 112 7.26 -0.73 -9.51
N LEU A 113 8.32 -0.45 -8.75
CA LEU A 113 8.95 0.87 -8.71
C LEU A 113 9.62 1.22 -10.04
N GLU A 114 10.40 0.29 -10.60
CA GLU A 114 11.10 0.48 -11.88
C GLU A 114 10.11 0.68 -13.04
N MET A 115 8.99 -0.05 -13.06
CA MET A 115 7.92 0.13 -14.06
C MET A 115 7.17 1.46 -13.92
N GLY A 116 7.26 2.13 -12.76
CA GLY A 116 6.61 3.41 -12.49
C GLY A 116 7.44 4.62 -12.90
N GLU A 117 8.76 4.47 -13.10
CA GLU A 117 9.68 5.55 -13.48
C GLU A 117 9.74 5.79 -15.01
N GLU A 118 9.21 4.87 -15.82
CA GLU A 118 9.17 4.97 -17.29
C GLU A 118 7.96 5.72 -17.85
N GLY A 119 7.13 6.35 -16.99
CA GLY A 119 5.88 7.03 -17.36
C GLY A 119 5.87 8.53 -17.13
#